data_AF-A0A3M8T5I2-F1
#
_entry.id   AF-A0A3M8T5I2-F1
#
_cell.length_a   1.000
_cell.length_b   1.000
_cell.length_c   1.000
_cell.angle_alpha   90.00
_cell.angle_beta   90.00
_cell.angle_gamma   90.00
#
_symmetry.space_group_name_H-M   'P 1'
#
loop_
_entity.id
_entity.type
_entity.pdbx_description
1 polymer ?
#
loop_
_entity_poly.entity_id
_entity_poly.type
_entity_poly.pdbx_seq_one_letter_code
_entity_poly.pdbx_strand_id
1 'polypeptide(L)' 'MSDKETIRLSLAVSPELNSKLEQLASAGHTTKSEILRKAIALFDVASEARSERKRLGILDQNKKLLTEIVGI' A
#
# COMPACT_ATOMS: atom_id res chain seq x y z
N MET A 1 -29.00 -6.27 3.93
CA MET A 1 -27.58 -6.29 3.52
C MET A 1 -26.91 -5.19 4.33
N SER A 2 -26.06 -5.52 5.30
CA SER A 2 -25.44 -4.49 6.14
C SER A 2 -24.46 -3.70 5.29
N ASP A 3 -24.82 -2.46 4.94
CA ASP A 3 -23.84 -1.43 4.62
C ASP A 3 -22.87 -1.39 5.80
N LYS A 4 -21.67 -1.95 5.63
CA LYS A 4 -20.57 -1.75 6.58
C LYS A 4 -20.44 -0.24 6.71
N GLU A 5 -20.65 0.31 7.90
CA GLU A 5 -20.52 1.73 8.16
C GLU A 5 -19.17 2.22 7.61
N THR A 6 -19.22 3.04 6.56
CA THR A 6 -18.03 3.60 5.94
C THR A 6 -17.75 4.97 6.56
N ILE A 7 -16.56 5.12 7.12
CA ILE A 7 -16.11 6.40 7.67
C ILE A 7 -15.50 7.22 6.53
N ARG A 8 -15.99 8.44 6.34
CA ARG A 8 -15.38 9.39 5.39
C ARG A 8 -14.16 10.03 6.04
N LEU A 9 -13.01 9.83 5.41
CA LEU A 9 -11.74 10.43 5.82
C LEU A 9 -11.42 11.61 4.89
N SER A 10 -11.06 12.75 5.47
CA SER A 10 -10.52 13.91 4.74
C SER A 10 -9.02 14.03 5.06
N LEU A 11 -8.19 14.15 4.02
CA LEU A 11 -6.73 14.18 4.14
C LEU A 11 -6.18 15.34 3.34
N ALA A 12 -5.32 16.15 3.95
CA ALA A 12 -4.46 17.06 3.23
C ALA A 12 -3.24 16.30 2.72
N VAL A 13 -2.98 16.38 1.41
CA VAL A 13 -1.84 15.73 0.75
C VAL A 13 -1.14 16.74 -0.15
N SER A 14 0.15 16.53 -0.41
CA SER A 14 0.87 17.38 -1.35
C SER A 14 0.37 17.15 -2.79
N PRO A 15 0.56 18.13 -3.70
CA PRO A 15 0.21 17.97 -5.11
C PRO A 15 0.89 16.76 -5.76
N GLU A 16 2.16 16.51 -5.40
CA GLU A 16 2.96 15.39 -5.92
C GLU A 16 2.36 14.05 -5.47
N LEU A 17 1.97 13.93 -4.20
CA LEU A 17 1.35 12.72 -3.67
C LEU A 17 -0.03 12.48 -4.31
N ASN A 18 -0.86 13.51 -4.45
CA ASN A 18 -2.15 13.36 -5.13
C ASN A 18 -1.97 12.91 -6.58
N SER A 19 -0.98 13.46 -7.29
CA SER A 19 -0.67 13.08 -8.68
C SER A 19 -0.20 11.63 -8.76
N LYS A 20 0.62 11.18 -7.81
CA LYS A 20 1.06 9.79 -7.74
C LYS A 20 -0.09 8.83 -7.46
N LEU A 21 -1.01 9.19 -6.55
CA LEU A 21 -2.21 8.40 -6.28
C LEU A 21 -3.10 8.29 -7.52
N GLU A 22 -3.26 9.37 -8.28
CA GLU A 22 -4.05 9.37 -9.52
C GLU A 22 -3.43 8.46 -10.60
N GLN A 23 -2.12 8.51 -10.77
CA GLN A 23 -1.39 7.62 -11.69
C GLN A 23 -1.56 6.14 -11.31
N LEU A 24 -1.40 5.81 -10.02
CA LEU A 24 -1.57 4.44 -9.53
C LEU A 24 -3.01 3.94 -9.70
N ALA A 25 -3.99 4.80 -9.41
CA ALA A 25 -5.39 4.50 -9.59
C ALA A 25 -5.72 4.23 -11.07
N SER A 26 -5.22 5.09 -11.97
CA SER A 26 -5.40 4.97 -13.41
C SER A 26 -4.78 3.68 -13.97
N ALA A 27 -3.52 3.40 -13.62
CA ALA A 27 -2.81 2.19 -14.06
C ALA A 27 -3.46 0.89 -13.57
N GLY A 28 -4.07 0.92 -12.37
CA GLY A 28 -4.78 -0.21 -11.78
C GLY A 28 -6.27 -0.27 -12.11
N HIS A 29 -6.78 0.60 -12.99
CA HIS A 29 -8.22 0.75 -13.28
C HIS A 29 -9.08 0.78 -12.01
N THR A 30 -8.65 1.55 -11.02
CA THR A 30 -9.23 1.58 -9.67
C THR A 30 -9.32 3.03 -9.16
N THR A 31 -9.71 3.21 -7.89
CA THR A 31 -9.86 4.53 -7.27
C THR A 31 -8.70 4.85 -6.33
N LYS A 32 -8.46 6.14 -6.05
CA LYS A 32 -7.48 6.55 -5.04
C LYS A 32 -7.76 5.95 -3.66
N SER A 33 -9.04 5.80 -3.30
CA SER A 33 -9.44 5.17 -2.04
C SER A 33 -9.06 3.68 -1.98
N GLU A 34 -9.18 2.95 -3.09
CA GLU A 34 -8.71 1.56 -3.18
C GLU A 34 -7.18 1.47 -3.10
N ILE A 35 -6.45 2.39 -3.75
CA ILE A 35 -4.98 2.47 -3.62
C ILE A 35 -4.58 2.71 -2.16
N LEU A 36 -5.22 3.65 -1.47
CA LEU A 36 -4.95 3.92 -0.05
C LEU A 36 -5.26 2.71 0.83
N ARG A 37 -6.38 2.00 0.61
CA ARG A 37 -6.69 0.75 1.33
C ARG A 37 -5.60 -0.31 1.15
N LYS A 38 -5.15 -0.54 -0.10
CA LYS A 38 -4.09 -1.50 -0.40
C LYS A 38 -2.76 -1.09 0.23
N ALA A 39 -2.44 0.21 0.24
CA ALA A 39 -1.23 0.73 0.87
C ALA A 39 -1.22 0.48 2.39
N ILE A 40 -2.35 0.69 3.07
CA ILE A 40 -2.50 0.40 4.50
C ILE A 40 -2.34 -1.10 4.77
N ALA A 41 -2.96 -1.97 3.98
CA ALA A 41 -2.83 -3.41 4.13
C ALA A 41 -1.38 -3.88 3.94
N LEU A 42 -0.66 -3.31 2.96
CA LEU A 42 0.76 -3.60 2.76
C LEU A 42 1.61 -3.10 3.94
N PHE A 43 1.30 -1.93 4.47
CA PHE A 43 2.00 -1.37 5.63
C PHE A 43 1.80 -2.22 6.89
N ASP A 44 0.60 -2.77 7.11
CA ASP A 44 0.31 -3.67 8.23
C ASP A 44 1.21 -4.92 8.19
N VAL A 45 1.26 -5.61 7.05
CA VAL A 45 2.15 -6.76 6.81
C VAL A 45 3.62 -6.38 7.04
N ALA A 46 4.02 -5.21 6.56
CA ALA A 46 5.39 -4.75 6.73
C ALA A 46 5.75 -4.45 8.20
N SER A 47 4.81 -3.86 8.94
CA SER A 47 4.94 -3.54 10.35
C SER A 47 5.03 -4.80 11.21
N GLU A 48 4.16 -5.78 10.94
CA GLU A 48 4.18 -7.09 11.61
C GLU A 48 5.52 -7.80 11.38
N ALA A 49 5.96 -7.90 10.11
CA ALA A 49 7.26 -8.50 9.78
C ALA A 49 8.42 -7.81 10.51
N ARG A 50 8.41 -6.48 10.59
CA ARG A 50 9.42 -5.71 11.33
C ARG A 50 9.39 -6.01 12.82
N SER A 51 8.19 -6.11 13.43
CA SER A 51 8.04 -6.42 14.85
C SER A 51 8.62 -7.80 15.21
N GLU A 52 8.55 -8.75 14.28
CA GLU A 52 9.10 -10.10 14.40
C GLU A 52 10.57 -10.22 13.94
N ARG A 53 11.24 -9.08 13.66
CA ARG A 53 12.62 -9.01 13.14
C ARG A 53 12.81 -9.76 11.81
N LYS A 54 11.76 -9.89 11.01
CA LYS A 54 11.81 -10.43 9.64
C LYS A 54 12.22 -9.34 8.65
N ARG A 55 12.73 -9.77 7.49
CA ARG A 55 13.10 -8.90 6.36
C ARG A 55 12.01 -8.96 5.29
N LEU A 56 11.75 -7.83 4.63
CA LEU A 56 10.84 -7.72 3.50
C LEU A 56 11.62 -7.67 2.21
N GLY A 57 11.13 -8.33 1.17
CA GLY A 57 11.82 -8.36 -0.11
C GLY A 57 10.90 -8.67 -1.28
N ILE A 58 11.31 -8.21 -2.46
CA ILE A 58 10.70 -8.55 -3.73
C ILE A 58 11.42 -9.76 -4.29
N LEU A 59 10.68 -10.81 -4.60
CA LEU A 59 11.21 -12.02 -5.21
C LEU A 59 10.81 -12.09 -6.68
N ASP A 60 11.65 -12.71 -7.51
CA ASP A 60 11.27 -13.09 -8.86
C ASP A 60 10.38 -14.35 -8.87
N GLN A 61 9.95 -14.74 -10.06
CA GLN A 61 9.15 -15.96 -10.29
C GLN A 61 9.83 -17.26 -9.82
N ASN A 62 11.17 -17.26 -9.68
CA ASN A 62 11.96 -18.39 -9.19
C ASN A 62 12.20 -18.31 -7.67
N LYS A 63 11.54 -17.39 -6.96
CA LYS A 63 11.73 -17.12 -5.52
C LYS A 63 13.15 -16.65 -5.17
N LYS A 64 13.86 -16.05 -6.12
CA LYS A 64 15.14 -15.39 -5.85
C LYS A 64 14.87 -13.97 -5.36
N LEU A 65 15.49 -13.59 -4.25
CA LEU A 65 15.43 -12.23 -3.73
C LEU A 65 16.09 -11.26 -4.74
N LEU A 66 15.30 -10.36 -5.31
CA LEU A 66 15.79 -9.32 -6.22
C LEU A 66 16.18 -8.06 -5.46
N THR A 67 15.38 -7.67 -4.47
CA THR A 67 15.58 -6.44 -3.72
C THR A 67 15.03 -6.62 -2.32
N GLU A 68 15.81 -6.20 -1.32
CA GLU A 68 15.32 -6.04 0.03
C GLU A 68 14.72 -4.64 0.21
N ILE A 69 13.59 -4.57 0.88
CA ILE A 69 12.97 -3.31 1.26
C ILE A 69 13.43 -2.96 2.68
N VAL A 70 14.14 -1.85 2.81
CA VAL A 70 14.64 -1.33 4.09
C VAL A 70 13.92 -0.03 4.46
N GLY A 71 13.59 0.15 5.75
CA GLY A 71 13.07 1.41 6.27
C GLY A 71 11.57 1.66 6.10
N ILE A 72 10.75 0.62 5.91
CA ILE A 72 9.29 0.72 6.12
C ILE A 72 8.98 0.76 7.62
#